data_AF-A0A2E4KKU6-F1
#
_entry.id   AF-A0A2E4KKU6-F1
#
_cell.length_a   1.000
_cell.length_b   1.000
_cell.length_c   1.000
_cell.angle_alpha   90.00
_cell.angle_beta   90.00
_cell.angle_gamma   90.00
#
_symmetry.space_group_name_H-M   'P 1'
#
loop_
_entity.id
_entity.type
_entity.pdbx_description
1 polymer ?
#
loop_
_entity_poly.entity_id
_entity_poly.type
_entity_poly.pdbx_seq_one_letter_code
_entity_poly.pdbx_strand_id
1 'polypeptide(L)'
;AIGTLIGSNITDPLLSIGIASMVHPLALTDASFALTAYIIIPATFVGTGVALVMMRSQYEFKRWEGVVLILIYVIFLAALAAERTGIIAL
;
A
#
# COMPACT_ATOMS: atom_id res chain seq x y z
N ALA A 1 9.75 -8.38 -17.08
CA ALA A 1 9.12 -8.84 -15.82
C ALA A 1 8.69 -7.67 -14.93
N ILE A 2 9.56 -6.70 -14.65
CA ILE A 2 9.26 -5.56 -13.76
C ILE A 2 8.01 -4.76 -14.20
N GLY A 3 7.83 -4.52 -15.50
CA GLY A 3 6.65 -3.83 -16.01
C GLY A 3 5.34 -4.56 -15.72
N THR A 4 5.35 -5.90 -15.68
CA THR A 4 4.19 -6.71 -15.29
C THR A 4 3.90 -6.58 -13.79
N LEU A 5 4.95 -6.55 -12.97
CA LEU A 5 4.86 -6.33 -11.51
C LEU A 5 4.28 -4.96 -11.15
N ILE A 6 4.75 -3.89 -11.82
CA ILE A 6 4.17 -2.55 -11.64
C ILE A 6 2.74 -2.52 -12.18
N GLY A 7 2.53 -3.11 -13.36
CA GLY A 7 1.22 -3.15 -14.02
C GLY A 7 0.15 -3.78 -13.15
N SER A 8 0.41 -4.94 -12.54
CA SER A 8 -0.55 -5.58 -11.63
C SER A 8 -0.84 -4.69 -10.41
N ASN A 9 0.18 -4.12 -9.76
CA ASN A 9 -0.04 -3.24 -8.60
C ASN A 9 -0.84 -1.96 -8.91
N ILE A 10 -0.83 -1.48 -10.16
CA ILE A 10 -1.64 -0.32 -10.59
C ILE A 10 -3.04 -0.78 -11.01
N THR A 11 -3.12 -1.78 -11.88
CA THR A 11 -4.39 -2.22 -12.48
C THR A 11 -5.29 -2.92 -11.47
N ASP A 12 -4.75 -3.69 -10.53
CA ASP A 12 -5.54 -4.46 -9.56
C ASP A 12 -6.45 -3.54 -8.71
N PRO A 13 -5.95 -2.53 -7.97
CA PRO A 13 -6.81 -1.65 -7.21
C PRO A 13 -7.68 -0.75 -8.09
N LEU A 14 -7.15 -0.20 -9.19
CA LEU A 14 -7.93 0.70 -10.06
C LEU A 14 -9.12 -0.01 -10.70
N LEU A 15 -8.91 -1.22 -11.22
CA LEU A 15 -9.95 -2.00 -11.87
C LEU A 15 -10.91 -2.62 -10.84
N SER A 16 -10.37 -3.27 -9.80
CA SER A 16 -11.20 -3.94 -8.80
C SER A 16 -12.01 -2.95 -7.97
N ILE A 17 -11.38 -1.94 -7.37
CA ILE A 17 -12.06 -0.95 -6.52
C ILE A 17 -12.90 -0.02 -7.39
N GLY A 18 -12.43 0.37 -8.57
CA GLY A 18 -13.19 1.21 -9.50
C GLY A 18 -14.49 0.55 -9.93
N ILE A 19 -14.45 -0.71 -10.37
CA ILE A 19 -15.66 -1.47 -10.71
C ILE A 19 -16.55 -1.68 -9.47
N ALA A 20 -15.98 -2.06 -8.33
CA ALA A 20 -16.75 -2.26 -7.11
C ALA A 20 -17.52 -0.99 -6.70
N SER A 21 -16.89 0.19 -6.77
CA SER A 21 -17.51 1.48 -6.45
C SER A 21 -18.62 1.90 -7.40
N MET A 22 -18.55 1.49 -8.68
CA MET A 22 -19.62 1.75 -9.66
C MET A 22 -20.85 0.89 -9.39
N VAL A 23 -20.67 -0.35 -8.95
CA VAL A 23 -21.76 -1.27 -8.64
C VAL A 23 -22.39 -0.97 -7.28
N HIS A 24 -21.56 -0.78 -6.26
CA HIS A 24 -22.00 -0.43 -4.91
C HIS A 24 -21.08 0.65 -4.33
N PRO A 25 -21.57 1.89 -4.16
CA PRO A 25 -20.78 2.98 -3.60
C PRO A 25 -20.13 2.56 -2.28
N LEU A 26 -18.79 2.66 -2.24
CA LEU A 26 -18.01 2.31 -1.06
C LEU A 26 -18.13 3.44 -0.03
N ALA A 27 -19.17 3.37 0.81
CA ALA A 27 -19.32 4.29 1.94
C ALA A 27 -18.31 3.96 3.03
N LEU A 28 -17.44 4.91 3.36
CA LEU A 28 -16.52 4.80 4.49
C LEU A 28 -17.21 5.34 5.75
N THR A 29 -17.18 4.57 6.83
CA THR A 29 -17.52 5.08 8.17
C THR A 29 -16.40 5.95 8.71
N ASP A 30 -16.66 6.84 9.67
CA ASP A 30 -15.64 7.76 10.22
C ASP A 30 -14.39 7.03 10.72
N ALA A 31 -14.57 5.89 11.40
CA ALA A 31 -13.46 5.04 11.84
C ALA A 31 -12.67 4.44 10.66
N SER A 32 -13.35 4.02 9.59
CA SER A 32 -12.68 3.48 8.39
C SER A 32 -11.99 4.59 7.59
N PHE A 33 -12.53 5.81 7.62
CA PHE A 33 -11.94 6.97 6.99
C PHE A 33 -10.64 7.37 7.67
N ALA A 34 -10.61 7.44 9.00
CA ALA A 34 -9.40 7.73 9.77
C ALA A 34 -8.28 6.71 9.48
N LEU A 35 -8.61 5.42 9.55
CA LEU A 35 -7.71 4.32 9.17
C LEU A 35 -7.14 4.52 7.77
N THR A 36 -8.02 4.77 6.80
CA THR A 36 -7.63 4.88 5.39
C THR A 36 -6.76 6.12 5.15
N ALA A 37 -7.16 7.27 5.71
CA ALA A 37 -6.50 8.55 5.50
C ALA A 37 -5.13 8.64 6.19
N TYR A 38 -5.00 8.10 7.40
CA TYR A 38 -3.80 8.26 8.21
C TYR A 38 -2.83 7.08 8.15
N ILE A 39 -3.29 5.88 7.80
CA ILE A 39 -2.43 4.68 7.76
C ILE A 39 -2.28 4.17 6.33
N ILE A 40 -3.39 3.84 5.64
CA ILE A 40 -3.32 3.17 4.32
C ILE A 40 -2.76 4.10 3.24
N ILE A 41 -3.31 5.31 3.08
CA ILE A 41 -2.88 6.23 2.02
C ILE A 41 -1.40 6.62 2.20
N PRO A 42 -0.93 7.07 3.38
CA PRO A 42 0.47 7.45 3.57
C PRO A 42 1.42 6.26 3.35
N ALA A 43 1.08 5.08 3.87
CA ALA A 43 1.89 3.88 3.67
C ALA A 43 1.98 3.49 2.19
N THR A 44 0.89 3.63 1.43
CA THR A 44 0.86 3.36 -0.01
C THR A 44 1.76 4.34 -0.77
N PHE A 45 1.70 5.63 -0.44
CA PHE A 45 2.56 6.65 -1.04
C PHE A 45 4.04 6.42 -0.71
N VAL A 46 4.37 6.16 0.55
CA VAL A 46 5.75 5.89 0.99
C VAL A 46 6.28 4.61 0.34
N GLY A 47 5.52 3.51 0.40
CA GLY A 47 5.93 2.23 -0.18
C GLY A 47 6.13 2.32 -1.70
N THR A 48 5.21 2.96 -2.40
CA THR A 48 5.32 3.17 -3.86
C THR A 48 6.47 4.11 -4.19
N GLY A 49 6.65 5.20 -3.44
CA GLY A 49 7.73 6.15 -3.63
C GLY A 49 9.11 5.50 -3.43
N VAL A 50 9.29 4.71 -2.36
CA VAL A 50 10.51 3.94 -2.12
C VAL A 50 10.77 2.95 -3.24
N ALA A 51 9.74 2.20 -3.67
CA ALA A 51 9.86 1.26 -4.77
C ALA A 51 10.28 1.95 -6.08
N LEU A 52 9.69 3.09 -6.43
CA LEU A 52 10.03 3.86 -7.63
C LEU A 52 11.46 4.43 -7.58
N VAL A 53 11.90 4.93 -6.42
CA VAL A 53 13.27 5.44 -6.24
C VAL A 53 14.29 4.32 -6.38
N MET A 54 14.03 3.14 -5.79
CA MET A 54 14.90 1.96 -5.91
C MET A 54 14.96 1.46 -7.36
N MET A 55 13.83 1.44 -8.06
CA MET A 55 13.78 1.07 -9.48
C MET A 55 14.61 1.98 -10.38
N ARG A 56 14.72 3.27 -10.04
CA ARG A 56 15.57 4.23 -10.77
C ARG A 56 17.07 3.93 -10.60
N SER A 57 17.47 3.10 -9.62
CA SER A 57 18.88 2.94 -9.28
C SER A 57 19.68 2.17 -10.32
N GLN A 58 19.20 1.09 -10.96
CA GLN A 58 19.93 0.37 -12.02
C GLN A 58 19.03 -0.53 -12.90
N TYR A 59 17.69 -0.45 -12.84
CA TYR A 59 16.77 -1.44 -13.45
C TYR A 59 16.97 -2.92 -13.02
N GLU A 60 17.87 -3.19 -12.08
CA GLU A 60 18.07 -4.49 -11.45
C GLU A 60 17.65 -4.41 -9.98
N PHE A 61 16.64 -5.19 -9.61
CA PHE A 61 16.27 -5.37 -8.20
C PHE A 61 17.39 -6.12 -7.48
N LYS A 62 18.14 -5.41 -6.62
CA LYS A 62 19.12 -6.07 -5.76
C LYS A 62 18.41 -6.72 -4.59
N ARG A 63 18.93 -7.86 -4.10
CA ARG A 63 18.38 -8.58 -2.93
C ARG A 63 18.16 -7.65 -1.73
N TRP A 64 19.01 -6.65 -1.56
CA TRP A 64 18.91 -5.64 -0.51
C TRP A 64 17.67 -4.74 -0.64
N GLU A 65 17.31 -4.33 -1.85
CA GLU A 65 16.11 -3.50 -2.10
C GLU A 65 14.85 -4.28 -1.75
N GLY A 66 14.82 -5.58 -2.08
CA GLY A 66 13.75 -6.48 -1.66
C GLY A 66 13.62 -6.60 -0.14
N VAL A 67 14.74 -6.68 0.60
CA VAL A 67 14.73 -6.73 2.07
C VAL A 67 14.14 -5.44 2.67
N VAL A 68 14.49 -4.28 2.12
CA VAL A 68 13.93 -2.99 2.57
C VAL A 68 12.42 -2.94 2.33
N LEU A 69 11.94 -3.39 1.17
CA LEU A 69 10.50 -3.43 0.87
C LEU A 69 9.76 -4.40 1.80
N ILE A 70 10.33 -5.56 2.11
CA ILE A 70 9.78 -6.50 3.10
C ILE A 70 9.71 -5.86 4.48
N LEU A 71 10.76 -5.14 4.91
CA LEU A 71 10.77 -4.43 6.19
C LEU A 71 9.67 -3.38 6.28
N ILE A 72 9.50 -2.56 5.24
CA ILE A 72 8.41 -1.57 5.16
C ILE A 72 7.05 -2.26 5.25
N TYR A 73 6.89 -3.39 4.56
CA TYR A 73 5.65 -4.17 4.61
C TYR A 73 5.36 -4.74 6.01
N VAL A 74 6.38 -5.25 6.72
CA VAL A 74 6.24 -5.73 8.10
C VAL A 74 5.86 -4.59 9.05
N ILE A 75 6.47 -3.41 8.89
CA ILE A 75 6.12 -2.21 9.67
C ILE A 75 4.65 -1.82 9.41
N PHE A 76 4.22 -1.84 8.15
CA PHE A 76 2.83 -1.57 7.79
C PHE A 76 1.87 -2.58 8.43
N LEU A 77 2.18 -3.88 8.39
CA LEU A 77 1.38 -4.91 9.06
C LEU A 77 1.33 -4.72 10.58
N ALA A 78 2.45 -4.35 11.20
CA ALA A 78 2.49 -4.06 12.63
C ALA A 78 1.64 -2.83 12.99
N ALA A 79 1.69 -1.76 12.20
CA ALA A 79 0.86 -0.57 12.38
C ALA A 79 -0.63 -0.92 12.26
N LEU A 80 -1.00 -1.69 11.23
CA LEU A 80 -2.37 -2.16 11.04
C LEU A 80 -2.84 -3.07 12.19
N ALA A 81 -1.99 -3.99 12.67
CA ALA A 81 -2.30 -4.86 13.79
C ALA A 81 -2.47 -4.07 15.10
N ALA A 82 -1.65 -3.04 15.32
CA ALA A 82 -1.72 -2.20 16.50
C ALA A 82 -2.99 -1.36 16.54
N GLU A 83 -3.44 -0.83 15.39
CA GLU A 83 -4.74 -0.19 15.26
C GLU A 83 -5.89 -1.18 15.53
N ARG A 84 -5.84 -2.39 14.94
CA ARG A 84 -6.84 -3.44 15.18
C ARG A 84 -6.96 -3.88 16.64
N THR A 85 -5.86 -3.80 17.39
CA THR A 85 -5.82 -4.16 18.82
C THR A 85 -6.25 -2.99 19.71
N GLY A 86 -6.55 -1.81 19.14
CA GLY A 86 -6.94 -0.62 19.88
C GLY A 86 -5.78 0.06 20.62
N ILE A 87 -4.54 -0.29 20.30
CA ILE A 87 -3.33 0.34 20.85
C ILE A 87 -3.15 1.73 20.23
N ILE A 88 -3.54 1.88 18.96
CA ILE A 88 -3.56 3.13 18.22
C ILE A 88 -5.03 3.44 17.95
N ALA A 89 -5.63 4.32 18.76
CA ALA A 89 -6.96 4.85 18.51
C ALA A 89 -6.81 6.09 17.63
N LEU A 90 -7.09 5.93 16.34
CA LEU A 90 -7.05 7.00 15.35
C LEU A 90 -8.47 7.42 14.99
#